data_AF-A0A4V2UQ46-F1
#
_entry.id   AF-A0A4V2UQ46-F1
#
_cell.length_a   1.000
_cell.length_b   1.000
_cell.length_c   1.000
_cell.angle_alpha   90.00
_cell.angle_beta   90.00
_cell.angle_gamma   90.00
#
_symmetry.space_group_name_H-M   'P 1'
#
loop_
_entity.id
_entity.type
_entity.pdbx_description
1 polymer ?
#
loop_
_entity_poly.entity_id
_entity_poly.type
_entity_poly.pdbx_seq_one_letter_code
_entity_poly.pdbx_strand_id
1 'polypeptide(L)'
;MKYFIKDKDRKGTCYYEFYKGKWDGESFWKTDSILLHDDIVFQNEEFIDAILKVVPSYNPFGETEISNVEWKAIGQFIELKSTTVREIYFEADEWLQEVFKEYDCFTILGI
;
A
#
# COMPACT_ATOMS: atom_id res chain seq x y z
N MET A 1 -13.12 5.37 -2.58
CA MET A 1 -11.75 5.55 -2.09
C MET A 1 -11.56 7.03 -1.77
N LYS A 2 -11.28 7.35 -0.51
CA LYS A 2 -11.04 8.71 0.02
C LYS A 2 -9.56 9.09 -0.10
N TYR A 3 -8.66 8.14 0.11
CA TYR A 3 -7.20 8.36 0.11
C TYR A 3 -6.52 7.83 -1.14
N PHE A 4 -6.99 6.69 -1.64
CA PHE A 4 -6.42 6.04 -2.82
C PHE A 4 -7.11 6.50 -4.09
N ILE A 5 -6.35 6.51 -5.18
CA ILE A 5 -6.87 6.77 -6.53
C ILE A 5 -6.50 5.64 -7.48
N LYS A 6 -7.10 5.66 -8.68
CA LYS A 6 -6.71 4.81 -9.81
C LYS A 6 -5.81 5.60 -10.76
N ASP A 7 -5.03 4.89 -11.58
CA ASP A 7 -4.11 5.52 -12.53
C ASP A 7 -4.78 6.55 -13.45
N LYS A 8 -6.01 6.29 -13.91
CA LYS A 8 -6.78 7.23 -14.74
C LYS A 8 -6.99 8.62 -14.11
N ASP A 9 -6.93 8.70 -12.78
CA ASP A 9 -7.15 9.93 -11.99
C ASP A 9 -5.82 10.52 -11.48
N ARG A 10 -4.69 9.84 -11.75
CA ARG A 10 -3.35 10.21 -11.29
C ARG A 10 -2.89 11.52 -11.94
N LYS A 11 -2.23 12.35 -11.13
CA LYS A 11 -1.56 13.57 -11.57
C LYS A 11 -0.10 13.53 -11.13
N GLY A 12 0.83 13.46 -12.08
CA GLY A 12 2.26 13.32 -11.79
C GLY A 12 2.66 11.88 -11.44
N THR A 13 3.84 11.70 -10.88
CA THR A 13 4.43 10.37 -10.61
C THR A 13 4.63 10.06 -9.13
N CYS A 14 4.46 11.02 -8.22
CA CYS A 14 4.76 10.86 -6.78
C CYS A 14 3.67 10.07 -6.04
N TYR A 15 3.69 8.75 -6.18
CA TYR A 15 2.71 7.85 -5.57
C TYR A 15 3.38 6.54 -5.16
N TYR A 16 2.84 5.95 -4.11
CA TYR A 16 3.04 4.57 -3.76
C TYR A 16 1.99 3.73 -4.48
N GLU A 17 2.41 2.92 -5.44
CA GLU A 17 1.54 1.99 -6.15
C GLU A 17 1.39 0.70 -5.36
N PHE A 18 0.15 0.29 -5.10
CA PHE A 18 -0.19 -1.02 -4.59
C PHE A 18 -0.52 -1.91 -5.79
N TYR A 19 0.49 -2.67 -6.21
CA TYR A 19 0.49 -3.56 -7.36
C TYR A 19 0.00 -4.96 -6.93
N LYS A 20 -0.86 -5.58 -7.73
CA LYS A 20 -1.37 -6.94 -7.43
C LYS A 20 -0.31 -8.01 -7.62
N GLY A 21 -0.12 -8.87 -6.63
CA GLY A 21 0.88 -9.93 -6.72
C GLY A 21 2.31 -9.40 -6.66
N LYS A 22 3.23 -10.24 -7.13
CA LYS A 22 4.64 -9.93 -7.29
C LYS A 22 4.84 -9.02 -8.50
N TRP A 23 5.60 -7.95 -8.31
CA TRP A 23 5.93 -7.04 -9.40
C TRP A 23 6.72 -7.73 -10.52
N ASP A 24 6.40 -7.39 -11.77
CA ASP A 24 6.98 -7.99 -12.97
C ASP A 24 8.36 -7.42 -13.35
N GLY A 25 8.84 -6.41 -12.62
CA GLY A 25 10.15 -5.78 -12.83
C GLY A 25 10.16 -4.67 -13.89
N GLU A 26 9.03 -4.39 -14.55
CA GLU A 26 8.99 -3.44 -15.66
C GLU A 26 7.75 -2.53 -15.65
N SER A 27 6.57 -3.07 -15.33
CA SER A 27 5.30 -2.36 -15.44
C SER A 27 4.97 -1.58 -14.18
N PHE A 28 4.61 -0.32 -14.37
CA PHE A 28 4.06 0.53 -13.32
C PHE A 28 2.68 1.03 -13.71
N TRP A 29 1.98 1.60 -12.73
CA TRP A 29 0.70 2.26 -12.89
C TRP A 29 -0.36 1.36 -13.53
N LYS A 30 -0.44 0.10 -13.09
CA LYS A 30 -1.44 -0.82 -13.65
C LYS A 30 -2.83 -0.25 -13.36
N THR A 31 -3.73 -0.40 -14.34
CA THR A 31 -5.09 0.14 -14.24
C THR A 31 -5.90 -0.46 -13.11
N ASP A 32 -5.51 -1.64 -12.62
CA ASP A 32 -6.13 -2.32 -11.51
C ASP A 32 -5.44 -2.13 -10.15
N SER A 33 -4.24 -1.52 -10.11
CA SER A 33 -3.58 -1.04 -8.90
C SER A 33 -4.39 0.06 -8.19
N ILE A 34 -4.04 0.36 -6.94
CA ILE A 34 -4.47 1.57 -6.23
C ILE A 34 -3.25 2.39 -5.84
N LEU A 35 -3.40 3.71 -5.83
CA LEU A 35 -2.27 4.63 -5.70
C LEU A 35 -2.48 5.55 -4.50
N LEU A 36 -1.47 5.65 -3.65
CA LEU A 36 -1.46 6.55 -2.50
C LEU A 36 -0.46 7.67 -2.74
N HIS A 37 -0.91 8.93 -2.72
CA HIS A 37 -0.04 10.08 -2.97
C HIS A 37 1.02 10.20 -1.86
N ASP A 38 2.24 10.59 -2.23
CA ASP A 38 3.35 10.74 -1.29
C ASP A 38 3.07 11.72 -0.14
N ASP A 39 2.44 12.87 -0.41
CA ASP A 39 1.99 13.84 0.60
C ASP A 39 1.12 13.19 1.68
N ILE A 40 0.23 12.26 1.31
CA ILE A 40 -0.60 11.54 2.28
C ILE A 40 0.28 10.65 3.15
N VAL A 41 1.26 9.97 2.56
CA VAL A 41 2.21 9.14 3.30
C VAL A 41 3.05 9.99 4.26
N PHE A 42 3.61 11.12 3.80
CA PHE A 42 4.42 12.02 4.61
C PHE A 42 3.64 12.64 5.77
N GLN A 43 2.37 12.97 5.57
CA GLN A 43 1.51 13.50 6.63
C GLN A 43 1.07 12.44 7.64
N ASN A 44 1.27 11.15 7.32
CA ASN A 44 0.81 10.01 8.11
C ASN A 44 1.93 8.98 8.30
N GLU A 45 3.10 9.43 8.79
CA GLU A 45 4.31 8.62 8.97
C GLU A 45 4.07 7.34 9.80
N GLU A 46 3.09 7.36 10.71
CA GLU A 46 2.71 6.19 11.51
C GLU A 46 2.26 4.98 10.67
N PHE A 47 1.82 5.21 9.42
CA PHE A 47 1.50 4.15 8.47
C PHE A 47 2.76 3.41 8.03
N ILE A 48 3.82 4.14 7.66
CA ILE A 48 5.11 3.56 7.28
C ILE A 48 5.77 2.90 8.49
N ASP A 49 5.69 3.50 9.67
CA ASP A 49 6.18 2.90 10.90
C ASP A 49 5.55 1.53 11.16
N ALA A 50 4.23 1.40 10.96
CA ALA A 50 3.53 0.14 11.14
C ALA A 50 3.99 -0.92 10.12
N ILE A 51 4.22 -0.53 8.86
CA ILE A 51 4.79 -1.41 7.83
C ILE A 51 6.19 -1.87 8.27
N LEU A 52 7.08 -0.95 8.65
CA LEU A 52 8.46 -1.27 9.05
C LEU A 52 8.56 -2.16 10.31
N LYS A 53 7.56 -2.12 11.20
CA LYS A 53 7.51 -3.03 12.35
C LYS A 53 7.33 -4.49 11.96
N VAL A 54 6.61 -4.75 10.86
CA VAL A 54 6.28 -6.11 10.40
C VAL A 54 7.20 -6.55 9.27
N VAL A 55 7.54 -5.62 8.37
CA VAL A 55 8.38 -5.82 7.19
C VAL A 55 9.61 -4.90 7.30
N PRO A 56 10.65 -5.27 8.08
CA PRO A 56 11.82 -4.41 8.29
C PRO A 56 12.62 -4.13 7.01
N SER A 57 12.42 -4.93 5.96
CA SER A 57 13.01 -4.76 4.64
C SER A 57 12.22 -3.79 3.73
N TYR A 58 11.15 -3.17 4.23
CA TYR A 58 10.35 -2.24 3.44
C TYR A 58 11.21 -1.10 2.87
N ASN A 59 11.10 -0.91 1.56
CA ASN A 59 11.82 0.11 0.81
C ASN A 59 10.84 1.18 0.32
N PRO A 60 10.80 2.38 0.92
CA PRO A 60 9.88 3.44 0.53
C PRO A 60 10.16 4.03 -0.87
N PHE A 61 11.31 3.72 -1.49
CA PHE A 61 11.70 4.19 -2.82
C PHE A 61 11.97 3.03 -3.79
N GLY A 62 11.39 1.87 -3.53
CA GLY A 62 11.50 0.70 -4.38
C GLY A 62 10.34 -0.24 -4.18
N GLU A 63 10.55 -1.50 -4.51
CA GLU A 63 9.58 -2.56 -4.38
C GLU A 63 9.61 -3.21 -3.00
N THR A 64 8.45 -3.55 -2.48
CA THR A 64 8.33 -4.42 -1.30
C THR A 64 7.11 -5.31 -1.45
N GLU A 65 7.35 -6.62 -1.52
CA GLU A 65 6.30 -7.62 -1.48
C GLU A 65 5.78 -7.76 -0.05
N ILE A 66 4.46 -7.80 0.11
CA ILE A 66 3.76 -7.95 1.39
C ILE A 66 2.72 -9.06 1.25
N SER A 67 2.86 -10.10 2.06
CA SER A 67 1.90 -11.20 2.13
C SER A 67 0.64 -10.82 2.91
N ASN A 68 -0.43 -11.60 2.75
CA ASN A 68 -1.66 -11.42 3.56
C ASN A 68 -1.40 -11.54 5.07
N VAL A 69 -0.46 -12.40 5.48
CA VAL A 69 -0.10 -12.59 6.89
C VAL A 69 0.56 -11.33 7.44
N GLU A 70 1.51 -10.75 6.69
CA GLU A 70 2.18 -9.50 7.07
C GLU A 70 1.20 -8.34 7.07
N TRP A 71 0.34 -8.23 6.06
CA TRP A 71 -0.68 -7.18 5.99
C TRP A 71 -1.61 -7.19 7.21
N LYS A 72 -2.11 -8.37 7.61
CA LYS A 72 -2.92 -8.50 8.83
C LYS A 72 -2.15 -8.13 10.10
N ALA A 73 -0.87 -8.49 10.19
CA ALA A 73 -0.03 -8.09 11.31
C ALA A 73 0.18 -6.57 11.34
N ILE A 74 0.34 -5.91 10.18
CA ILE A 74 0.37 -4.44 10.07
C ILE A 74 -0.92 -3.85 10.64
N GLY A 75 -2.07 -4.43 10.27
CA GLY A 75 -3.39 -4.03 10.79
C GLY A 75 -3.46 -4.00 12.32
N GLN A 76 -2.83 -4.96 13.01
CA GLN A 76 -2.80 -4.99 14.48
C GLN A 76 -2.04 -3.79 15.08
N PHE A 77 -0.97 -3.32 14.43
CA PHE A 77 -0.27 -2.11 14.85
C PHE A 77 -1.07 -0.84 14.52
N ILE A 78 -1.82 -0.86 13.41
CA ILE A 78 -2.64 0.26 12.94
C ILE A 78 -3.84 0.53 13.86
N GLU A 79 -4.42 -0.48 14.52
CA GLU A 79 -5.55 -0.31 15.45
C GLU A 79 -5.29 0.74 16.55
N LEU A 80 -4.02 0.91 16.95
CA LEU A 80 -3.58 1.84 18.00
C LEU A 80 -3.20 3.23 17.45
N LYS A 81 -3.35 3.47 16.15
CA LYS A 81 -2.92 4.70 15.46
C LYS A 81 -4.05 5.69 15.25
N SER A 82 -3.70 6.86 14.71
CA SER A 82 -4.66 7.90 14.36
C SER A 82 -5.79 7.40 13.45
N THR A 83 -6.95 8.08 13.50
CA THR A 83 -8.11 7.72 12.66
C THR A 83 -7.77 7.75 11.17
N THR A 84 -7.01 8.74 10.71
CA THR A 84 -6.57 8.83 9.31
C THR A 84 -5.78 7.61 8.87
N VAL A 85 -4.80 7.18 9.68
CA VAL A 85 -3.96 6.00 9.38
C VAL A 85 -4.78 4.72 9.33
N ARG A 86 -5.76 4.57 10.23
CA ARG A 86 -6.72 3.46 10.20
C ARG A 86 -7.57 3.48 8.94
N GLU A 87 -8.09 4.63 8.54
CA GLU A 87 -8.89 4.76 7.31
C GLU A 87 -8.08 4.44 6.05
N ILE A 88 -6.81 4.89 5.96
CA ILE A 88 -5.89 4.53 4.87
C ILE A 88 -5.73 3.00 4.81
N TYR A 89 -5.43 2.36 5.94
CA TYR A 89 -5.27 0.90 6.00
C TYR A 89 -6.55 0.18 5.56
N PHE A 90 -7.73 0.53 6.11
CA PHE A 90 -8.96 -0.18 5.80
C PHE A 90 -9.43 0.02 4.36
N GLU A 91 -9.17 1.19 3.78
CA GLU A 91 -9.46 1.44 2.37
C GLU A 91 -8.58 0.60 1.44
N ALA A 92 -7.30 0.41 1.78
CA ALA A 92 -6.43 -0.52 1.08
C ALA A 92 -6.84 -1.98 1.32
N ASP A 93 -7.20 -2.32 2.56
CA ASP A 93 -7.60 -3.68 2.96
C ASP A 93 -8.82 -4.16 2.17
N GLU A 94 -9.84 -3.30 1.97
CA GLU A 94 -11.02 -3.62 1.15
C GLU A 94 -10.63 -4.05 -0.27
N TRP A 95 -9.67 -3.35 -0.89
CA TRP A 95 -9.16 -3.74 -2.20
C TRP A 95 -8.32 -5.02 -2.12
N LEU A 96 -7.49 -5.17 -1.09
CA LEU A 96 -6.63 -6.33 -0.89
C LEU A 96 -7.39 -7.63 -0.61
N GLN A 97 -8.59 -7.58 -0.04
CA GLN A 97 -9.43 -8.77 0.13
C GLN A 97 -9.73 -9.47 -1.22
N GLU A 98 -9.89 -8.70 -2.30
CA GLU A 98 -10.07 -9.27 -3.64
C GLU A 98 -8.74 -9.73 -4.24
N VAL A 99 -7.65 -8.98 -4.03
CA VAL A 99 -6.31 -9.37 -4.50
C VAL A 99 -5.88 -10.69 -3.90
N PHE A 100 -6.08 -10.89 -2.59
CA PHE A 100 -5.68 -12.11 -1.90
C PHE A 100 -6.52 -13.34 -2.25
N LYS A 101 -7.56 -13.22 -3.09
CA LYS A 101 -8.25 -14.39 -3.67
C LYS A 101 -7.46 -15.02 -4.82
N GLU A 102 -6.64 -14.22 -5.50
CA GLU A 102 -5.91 -14.62 -6.71
C GLU A 102 -4.39 -14.65 -6.50
N TYR A 103 -3.87 -13.84 -5.57
CA TYR A 103 -2.44 -13.65 -5.34
C TYR A 103 -2.08 -13.89 -3.87
N ASP A 104 -0.92 -14.48 -3.60
CA ASP A 104 -0.44 -14.71 -2.23
C ASP A 104 0.13 -13.43 -1.58
N CYS A 105 0.44 -12.41 -2.39
CA CYS A 105 1.00 -11.14 -1.97
C CYS A 105 0.46 -9.98 -2.83
N PHE A 106 0.83 -8.77 -2.43
CA PHE A 106 0.84 -7.59 -3.27
C PHE A 106 2.20 -6.91 -3.14
N THR A 107 2.52 -5.98 -4.03
CA THR A 107 3.78 -5.24 -3.99
C THR A 107 3.49 -3.76 -3.81
N ILE A 108 4.14 -3.10 -2.84
CA ILE A 108 4.19 -1.64 -2.78
C ILE A 108 5.38 -1.18 -3.61
N LEU A 109 5.15 -0.27 -4.56
CA LEU A 109 6.18 0.36 -5.37
C LEU A 109 6.23 1.85 -5.03
N GLY A 110 7.33 2.33 -4.43
CA GLY A 110 7.56 3.75 -4.19
C GLY A 110 8.24 4.42 -5.39
N ILE A 111 7.55 5.36 -6.05
CA ILE A 111 7.97 5.97 -7.34
C ILE A 111 7.89 7.50 -7.28
#